data_AF-A0A925ZLH2-F1
#
_entry.id   AF-A0A925ZLH2-F1
#
_cell.length_a   1.000
_cell.length_b   1.000
_cell.length_c   1.000
_cell.angle_alpha   90.00
_cell.angle_beta   90.00
_cell.angle_gamma   90.00
#
_symmetry.space_group_name_H-M   'P 1'
#
loop_
_entity.id
_entity.type
_entity.pdbx_description
1 polymer ?
#
loop_
_entity_poly.entity_id
_entity_poly.type
_entity_poly.pdbx_seq_one_letter_code
_entity_poly.pdbx_strand_id
1 'polypeptide(L)'
;MHEYTRRGPRRPRLRGQRRGCGQLRGQSIQPFTDLLLHDLGEDLADPQGRPLAQEWRTAPLWSIGLVDDVHGESALLHDGRARSLLEAILWHGREAAFASETVRQLPMGDREALLAFLGSL
;
A
#
# COMPACT_ATOMS: atom_id res chain seq x y z
N MET A 1 9.35 8.04 -26.16
CA MET A 1 9.74 7.08 -25.11
C MET A 1 10.07 7.91 -23.88
N HIS A 2 9.11 8.08 -22.95
CA HIS A 2 9.30 8.93 -21.77
C HIS A 2 9.95 8.08 -20.67
N GLU A 3 11.22 8.33 -20.37
CA GLU A 3 11.89 7.78 -19.20
C GLU A 3 11.29 8.42 -17.93
N TYR A 4 10.42 7.67 -17.25
CA TYR A 4 10.05 7.99 -15.88
C TYR A 4 11.24 7.62 -15.00
N THR A 5 12.03 8.60 -14.60
CA THR A 5 13.14 8.39 -13.68
C THR A 5 12.59 7.97 -12.31
N ARG A 6 12.59 6.66 -12.06
CA ARG A 6 12.26 6.05 -10.77
C ARG A 6 13.32 6.44 -9.73
N ARG A 7 13.21 7.65 -9.18
CA ARG A 7 13.93 8.04 -7.97
C ARG A 7 13.50 7.10 -6.84
N GLY A 8 14.47 6.53 -6.12
CA GLY A 8 14.25 5.55 -5.05
C GLY A 8 13.25 6.02 -3.97
N PRO A 9 12.74 5.09 -3.14
CA PRO A 9 11.57 5.30 -2.31
C PRO A 9 11.82 6.41 -1.29
N ARG A 10 11.15 7.55 -1.47
CA ARG A 10 11.08 8.59 -0.45
C ARG A 10 9.83 8.33 0.36
N ARG A 11 9.95 8.27 1.69
CA ARG A 11 8.81 8.24 2.61
C ARG A 11 8.42 9.68 2.98
N PRO A 12 7.51 10.35 2.24
CA PRO A 12 7.10 11.71 2.54
C PRO A 12 6.48 11.79 3.94
N ARG A 13 6.92 12.79 4.71
CA ARG A 13 6.14 13.29 5.84
C ARG A 13 5.14 14.30 5.30
N LEU A 14 3.85 14.07 5.52
CA LEU A 14 2.82 15.02 5.12
C LEU A 14 2.49 15.94 6.30
N ARG A 15 2.36 17.24 6.05
CA ARG A 15 1.98 18.25 7.05
C ARG A 15 0.74 19.00 6.63
N GLY A 16 -0.28 19.01 7.49
CA GLY A 16 -1.52 19.74 7.23
C GLY A 16 -1.31 21.26 7.26
N GLN A 17 -1.62 21.95 6.16
CA GLN A 17 -1.50 23.42 6.04
C GLN A 17 -2.82 24.14 5.74
N ARG A 18 -3.94 23.40 5.64
CA ARG A 18 -5.24 23.99 5.26
C ARG A 18 -5.74 24.99 6.30
N ARG A 19 -6.14 26.17 5.82
CA ARG A 19 -6.49 27.28 6.70
C ARG A 19 -7.86 27.17 7.40
N GLY A 20 -8.77 26.34 6.88
CA GLY A 20 -10.15 26.20 7.37
C GLY A 20 -10.42 25.08 8.36
N CYS A 21 -9.45 24.22 8.67
CA CYS A 21 -9.59 23.17 9.69
C CYS A 21 -8.45 23.31 10.70
N GLY A 22 -8.72 23.99 11.82
CA GLY A 22 -7.72 24.26 12.86
C GLY A 22 -7.10 22.99 13.44
N GLN A 23 -7.88 21.92 13.59
CA GLN A 23 -7.44 20.63 14.13
C GLN A 23 -6.37 19.92 13.30
N LEU A 24 -6.30 20.16 11.99
CA LEU A 24 -5.31 19.52 11.11
C LEU A 24 -4.09 20.40 10.84
N ARG A 25 -4.09 21.65 11.33
CA ARG A 25 -3.00 22.61 11.06
C ARG A 25 -1.75 22.22 11.86
N GLY A 26 -0.65 22.03 11.15
CA GLY A 26 0.65 21.73 11.76
C GLY A 26 0.81 20.27 12.19
N GLN A 27 -0.23 19.45 12.04
CA GLN A 27 -0.13 18.01 12.29
C GLN A 27 0.74 17.37 11.19
N SER A 28 1.65 16.51 11.63
CA SER A 28 2.52 15.73 10.76
C SER A 28 2.14 14.26 10.86
N ILE A 29 2.05 13.59 9.72
CA ILE A 29 1.64 12.17 9.64
C ILE A 29 2.66 11.37 8.85
N GLN A 30 2.78 10.08 9.18
CA GLN A 30 3.54 9.09 8.41
C GLN A 30 2.55 8.23 7.64
N PRO A 31 2.38 8.44 6.33
CA PRO A 31 1.39 7.72 5.54
C PRO A 31 1.85 6.31 5.15
N PHE A 32 3.13 5.98 5.35
CA PHE A 32 3.75 4.73 4.92
C PHE A 32 3.53 4.43 3.42
N THR A 33 3.61 5.47 2.59
CA THR A 33 3.54 5.41 1.12
C THR A 33 4.41 6.52 0.55
N ASP A 34 4.93 6.33 -0.66
CA ASP A 34 5.59 7.35 -1.48
C ASP A 34 4.65 8.06 -2.47
N LEU A 35 3.41 7.57 -2.60
CA LEU A 35 2.37 8.05 -3.53
C LEU A 35 2.79 7.97 -5.01
N LEU A 36 3.77 7.15 -5.35
CA LEU A 36 4.20 6.90 -6.73
C LEU A 36 3.41 5.74 -7.35
N LEU A 37 3.51 5.62 -8.67
CA LEU A 37 3.00 4.49 -9.43
C LEU A 37 4.00 3.33 -9.37
N HIS A 38 3.49 2.14 -9.10
CA HIS A 38 4.25 0.90 -9.08
C HIS A 38 3.55 -0.18 -9.90
N ASP A 39 4.33 -0.92 -10.68
CA ASP A 39 3.90 -2.12 -11.39
C ASP A 39 3.59 -3.24 -10.37
N LEU A 40 2.30 -3.58 -10.25
CA LEU A 40 1.80 -4.67 -9.41
C LEU A 40 1.77 -6.03 -10.14
N GLY A 41 1.99 -6.04 -11.46
CA GLY A 41 1.93 -7.23 -12.31
C GLY A 41 0.61 -7.46 -13.02
N GLU A 42 0.67 -8.36 -14.00
CA GLU A 42 -0.43 -8.69 -14.91
C GLU A 42 -1.66 -9.26 -14.16
N ASP A 43 -1.44 -10.02 -13.09
CA ASP A 43 -2.52 -10.60 -12.26
C ASP A 43 -3.34 -9.54 -11.51
N LEU A 44 -2.76 -8.34 -11.38
CA LEU A 44 -3.32 -7.15 -10.76
C LEU A 44 -3.48 -6.01 -11.78
N ALA A 45 -3.54 -6.33 -13.07
CA ALA A 45 -3.80 -5.36 -14.10
C ALA A 45 -5.27 -4.91 -14.12
N ASP A 46 -5.47 -3.65 -14.43
CA ASP A 46 -6.78 -3.10 -14.76
C ASP A 46 -7.39 -3.83 -15.97
N PRO A 47 -8.56 -4.48 -15.80
CA PRO A 47 -9.15 -5.31 -16.84
C PRO A 47 -9.70 -4.51 -18.03
N GLN A 48 -9.82 -3.18 -17.92
CA GLN A 48 -10.20 -2.32 -19.04
C GLN A 48 -9.04 -2.06 -20.02
N GLY A 49 -7.84 -2.59 -19.77
CA GLY A 49 -6.74 -2.61 -20.74
C GLY A 49 -6.17 -1.23 -21.07
N ARG A 50 -6.22 -0.30 -20.11
CA ARG A 50 -5.70 1.06 -20.27
C ARG A 50 -4.17 1.05 -20.38
N PRO A 51 -3.53 2.07 -20.99
CA PRO A 51 -2.10 2.28 -20.79
C PRO A 51 -1.77 2.31 -19.29
N LEU A 52 -0.70 1.62 -18.88
CA LEU A 52 -0.32 1.45 -17.47
C LEU A 52 -1.33 0.66 -16.61
N ALA A 53 -2.07 -0.28 -17.20
CA ALA A 53 -3.02 -1.13 -16.48
C ALA A 53 -2.43 -1.84 -15.25
N GLN A 54 -1.13 -2.14 -15.25
CA GLN A 54 -0.46 -2.79 -14.13
C GLN A 54 0.07 -1.80 -13.08
N GLU A 55 0.08 -0.50 -13.39
CA GLU A 55 0.62 0.51 -12.49
C GLU A 55 -0.45 1.09 -11.58
N TRP A 56 -0.23 0.95 -10.27
CA TRP A 56 -1.11 1.48 -9.25
C TRP A 56 -0.35 2.40 -8.32
N ARG A 57 -1.03 3.45 -7.85
CA ARG A 57 -0.46 4.31 -6.83
C ARG A 57 -0.45 3.59 -5.49
N THR A 58 0.69 3.54 -4.80
CA THR A 58 0.79 2.96 -3.46
C THR A 58 -0.18 3.68 -2.50
N ALA A 59 -1.18 2.97 -2.00
CA ALA A 59 -2.13 3.51 -1.03
C ALA A 59 -1.43 3.79 0.31
N PRO A 60 -1.78 4.87 1.04
CA PRO A 60 -1.28 5.08 2.39
C PRO A 60 -1.77 3.99 3.34
N LEU A 61 -0.88 3.51 4.22
CA LEU A 61 -1.18 2.42 5.15
C LEU A 61 -1.61 2.89 6.55
N TRP A 62 -1.62 4.21 6.82
CA TRP A 62 -1.95 4.87 8.11
C TRP A 62 -3.37 4.64 8.68
N SER A 63 -4.10 3.69 8.12
CA SER A 63 -5.46 3.33 8.51
C SER A 63 -5.81 1.91 8.05
N ILE A 64 -4.81 1.11 7.65
CA ILE A 64 -5.05 -0.21 7.08
C ILE A 64 -5.57 -1.18 8.16
N GLY A 65 -5.22 -0.94 9.44
CA GLY A 65 -5.77 -1.71 10.56
C GLY A 65 -7.25 -1.45 10.82
N LEU A 66 -7.81 -0.35 10.30
CA LEU A 66 -9.21 0.05 10.52
C LEU A 66 -10.16 -0.42 9.40
N VAL A 67 -9.66 -1.11 8.38
CA VAL A 67 -10.47 -1.49 7.21
C VAL A 67 -11.67 -2.33 7.61
N ASP A 68 -11.47 -3.33 8.46
CA ASP A 68 -12.54 -4.23 8.92
C ASP A 68 -13.58 -3.48 9.78
N ASP A 69 -13.11 -2.64 10.71
CA ASP A 69 -13.97 -1.83 11.59
C ASP A 69 -14.86 -0.85 10.81
N VAL A 70 -14.35 -0.29 9.71
CA VAL A 70 -15.04 0.73 8.91
C VAL A 70 -15.94 0.12 7.85
N HIS A 71 -15.53 -0.98 7.23
CA HIS A 71 -16.24 -1.59 6.09
C HIS A 71 -17.07 -2.82 6.47
N GLY A 72 -16.89 -3.39 7.66
CA GLY A 72 -17.56 -4.62 8.11
C GLY A 72 -17.01 -5.91 7.48
N GLU A 73 -16.11 -5.78 6.50
CA GLU A 73 -15.32 -6.85 5.91
C GLU A 73 -14.01 -6.31 5.35
N SER A 74 -12.97 -7.13 5.37
CA SER A 74 -11.70 -6.83 4.72
C SER A 74 -11.79 -7.03 3.20
N ALA A 75 -11.58 -5.93 2.46
CA ALA A 75 -11.43 -5.92 1.00
C ALA A 75 -10.22 -5.07 0.61
N LEU A 76 -9.09 -5.73 0.38
CA LEU A 76 -7.79 -5.12 0.08
C LEU A 76 -7.43 -5.27 -1.40
N LEU A 77 -6.43 -4.51 -1.83
CA LEU A 77 -6.06 -4.29 -3.24
C LEU A 77 -7.12 -3.45 -3.99
N HIS A 78 -6.78 -2.99 -5.19
CA HIS A 78 -7.62 -2.07 -5.96
C HIS A 78 -8.93 -2.72 -6.46
N ASP A 79 -8.99 -4.05 -6.48
CA ASP A 79 -10.15 -4.84 -6.91
C ASP A 79 -10.84 -5.57 -5.74
N GLY A 80 -10.37 -5.35 -4.51
CA GLY A 80 -10.98 -5.91 -3.29
C GLY A 80 -10.84 -7.43 -3.13
N ARG A 81 -10.02 -8.11 -3.93
CA ARG A 81 -9.96 -9.59 -3.89
C ARG A 81 -9.38 -10.14 -2.60
N ALA A 82 -8.44 -9.43 -1.97
CA ALA A 82 -7.71 -9.93 -0.82
C ALA A 82 -8.48 -9.70 0.48
N ARG A 83 -8.63 -10.76 1.28
CA ARG A 83 -9.39 -10.78 2.54
C ARG A 83 -8.51 -10.71 3.78
N SER A 84 -7.20 -10.66 3.60
CA SER A 84 -6.25 -10.46 4.68
C SER A 84 -5.02 -9.68 4.21
N LEU A 85 -4.31 -9.06 5.15
CA LEU A 85 -3.04 -8.37 4.89
C LEU A 85 -2.00 -9.30 4.27
N LEU A 86 -1.91 -10.55 4.76
CA LEU A 86 -0.98 -11.53 4.22
C LEU A 86 -1.33 -11.88 2.77
N GLU A 87 -2.61 -12.12 2.48
CA GLU A 87 -3.05 -12.40 1.12
C GLU A 87 -2.74 -11.22 0.18
N ALA A 88 -3.03 -9.99 0.62
CA ALA A 88 -2.72 -8.79 -0.14
C ALA A 88 -1.22 -8.70 -0.45
N ILE A 89 -0.34 -8.93 0.53
CA ILE A 89 1.12 -8.96 0.33
C ILE A 89 1.51 -10.02 -0.70
N LEU A 90 0.96 -11.23 -0.61
CA LEU A 90 1.36 -12.34 -1.46
C LEU A 90 0.88 -12.21 -2.92
N TRP A 91 -0.20 -11.45 -3.15
CA TRP A 91 -0.66 -11.09 -4.50
C TRP A 91 0.27 -10.13 -5.24
N HIS A 92 1.12 -9.37 -4.55
CA HIS A 92 1.98 -8.38 -5.18
C HIS A 92 3.11 -9.04 -6.00
N GLY A 93 3.13 -8.75 -7.30
CA GLY A 93 4.18 -9.19 -8.22
C GLY A 93 5.18 -8.09 -8.59
N ARG A 94 5.95 -8.35 -9.66
CA ARG A 94 6.83 -7.39 -10.33
C ARG A 94 7.73 -6.62 -9.37
N GLU A 95 7.52 -5.31 -9.19
CA GLU A 95 8.37 -4.48 -8.33
C GLU A 95 8.35 -4.90 -6.86
N ALA A 96 7.25 -5.49 -6.42
CA ALA A 96 7.08 -5.95 -5.05
C ALA A 96 7.34 -7.46 -4.88
N ALA A 97 7.73 -8.17 -5.96
CA ALA A 97 7.98 -9.61 -5.91
C ALA A 97 9.03 -10.01 -4.87
N PHE A 98 10.10 -9.23 -4.73
CA PHE A 98 11.12 -9.46 -3.71
C PHE A 98 10.56 -9.37 -2.28
N ALA A 99 9.72 -8.37 -2.01
CA ALA A 99 9.10 -8.20 -0.70
C ALA A 99 8.08 -9.32 -0.40
N SER A 100 7.25 -9.68 -1.39
CA SER A 100 6.30 -10.79 -1.30
C SER A 100 7.01 -12.12 -0.99
N GLU A 101 8.10 -12.42 -1.71
CA GLU A 101 8.89 -13.63 -1.47
C GLU A 101 9.59 -13.61 -0.11
N THR A 102 10.09 -12.45 0.33
CA THR A 102 10.66 -12.30 1.67
C THR A 102 9.62 -12.67 2.73
N VAL A 103 8.39 -12.16 2.63
CA VAL A 103 7.31 -12.46 3.60
C VAL A 103 6.88 -13.93 3.55
N ARG A 104 6.93 -14.56 2.37
CA ARG A 104 6.68 -16.00 2.22
C ARG A 104 7.70 -16.83 3.01
N GLN A 105 8.97 -16.42 2.98
CA GLN A 105 10.08 -17.11 3.63
C GLN A 105 10.26 -16.75 5.12
N LEU A 106 9.56 -15.73 5.63
CA LEU A 106 9.68 -15.34 7.03
C LEU A 106 9.30 -16.50 7.98
N PRO A 107 10.05 -16.67 9.09
CA PRO A 107 9.61 -17.46 10.22
C PRO A 107 8.23 -17.01 10.71
N MET A 108 7.48 -17.93 11.31
CA MET A 108 6.11 -17.64 11.77
C MET A 108 6.05 -16.42 12.70
N GLY A 109 6.93 -16.33 13.68
CA GLY A 109 6.95 -15.22 14.64
C GLY A 109 7.24 -13.86 13.99
N ASP A 110 8.15 -13.81 13.02
CA ASP A 110 8.46 -12.56 12.30
C ASP A 110 7.30 -12.13 11.39
N ARG A 111 6.63 -13.11 10.76
CA ARG A 111 5.44 -12.86 9.96
C ARG A 111 4.28 -12.37 10.84
N GLU A 112 4.06 -12.94 12.01
CA GLU A 112 3.06 -12.46 12.98
C GLU A 112 3.38 -11.04 13.46
N ALA A 113 4.64 -10.75 13.78
CA ALA A 113 5.07 -9.41 14.19
C ALA A 113 4.86 -8.37 13.08
N LEU A 114 5.13 -8.73 11.81
CA LEU A 114 4.85 -7.87 10.66
C LEU A 114 3.35 -7.59 10.51
N LEU A 115 2.50 -8.61 10.59
CA LEU A 115 1.05 -8.46 10.47
C LEU A 115 0.47 -7.65 11.63
N ALA A 116 0.98 -7.85 12.85
CA ALA A 116 0.60 -7.05 14.01
C ALA A 116 1.01 -5.58 13.85
N PHE A 117 2.21 -5.31 13.33
CA PHE A 117 2.63 -3.95 13.02
C PHE A 117 1.69 -3.30 12.00
N LEU A 118 1.40 -3.97 10.89
CA LEU A 118 0.49 -3.47 9.85
C LEU A 118 -0.93 -3.25 10.39
N GLY A 119 -1.42 -4.14 11.25
CA GLY A 119 -2.72 -3.99 11.90
C GLY A 119 -2.77 -2.86 12.94
N SER A 120 -1.63 -2.35 13.41
CA SER A 120 -1.56 -1.20 14.32
C SER A 120 -1.55 0.15 13.60
N LEU A 121 -1.54 0.16 12.27
CA LEU A 121 -1.47 1.37 11.44
C LEU A 121 -2.84 1.97 11.12
#